data_AF-A0A1X7SDC5-F1
#
_entry.id   AF-A0A1X7SDC5-F1
#
_cell.length_a   1.000
_cell.length_b   1.000
_cell.length_c   1.000
_cell.angle_alpha   90.00
_cell.angle_beta   90.00
_cell.angle_gamma   90.00
#
_symmetry.space_group_name_H-M   'P 1'
#
loop_
_entity.id
_entity.type
_entity.pdbx_description
1 polymer ?
#
loop_
_entity_poly.entity_id
_entity_poly.type
_entity_poly.pdbx_seq_one_letter_code
_entity_poly.pdbx_strand_id
1 'polypeptide(L)' 'MRECISIHVGQAGVQIGNACWELYCLEHGIQPDGQMPSDKTIGGGDDSFNTFFSETGAGKHVPRAVFVDLEPTVV' A
#
# COMPACT_ATOMS: atom_id res chain seq x y z
N MET A 1 1.95 -4.52 -16.71
CA MET A 1 1.43 -3.68 -15.62
C MET A 1 1.97 -2.25 -15.73
N ARG A 2 1.22 -1.23 -15.27
CA ARG A 2 1.70 0.16 -15.13
C ARG A 2 1.57 0.54 -13.67
N GLU A 3 2.64 1.00 -13.05
CA GLU A 3 2.65 1.33 -11.63
C GLU A 3 2.16 2.76 -11.38
N CYS A 4 1.51 2.95 -10.24
CA CYS A 4 1.11 4.24 -9.72
C CYS A 4 1.81 4.49 -8.38
N ILE A 5 2.30 5.72 -8.17
CA ILE A 5 2.87 6.17 -6.89
C ILE A 5 1.91 7.18 -6.29
N SER A 6 1.45 6.94 -5.07
CA SER A 6 0.66 7.89 -4.30
C SER A 6 1.57 8.75 -3.42
N ILE A 7 1.46 10.07 -3.53
CA ILE A 7 2.23 11.01 -2.71
C ILE A 7 1.25 11.79 -1.84
N HIS A 8 1.42 11.67 -0.53
CA HIS A 8 0.58 12.29 0.48
C HIS A 8 1.40 13.36 1.22
N VAL A 9 1.01 14.64 1.09
CA VAL A 9 1.80 15.77 1.58
C VAL A 9 1.01 16.59 2.61
N GLY A 10 1.66 16.86 3.74
CA GLY A 10 1.12 17.61 4.88
C GLY A 10 0.07 16.84 5.66
N GLN A 11 -0.26 17.35 6.85
CA GLN A 11 -1.17 16.71 7.81
C GLN A 11 -2.45 16.15 7.18
N ALA A 12 -3.17 16.94 6.37
CA ALA A 12 -4.41 16.49 5.75
C ALA A 12 -4.17 15.36 4.74
N GLY A 13 -3.12 15.47 3.91
CA GLY A 13 -2.76 14.46 2.93
C GLY A 13 -2.39 13.14 3.60
N VAL A 14 -1.60 13.19 4.68
CA VAL A 14 -1.17 12.00 5.43
C VAL A 14 -2.37 11.29 6.08
N GLN A 15 -3.26 12.03 6.74
CA GLN A 15 -4.45 11.43 7.37
C GLN A 15 -5.40 10.79 6.36
N ILE A 16 -5.64 11.46 5.22
CA ILE A 16 -6.43 10.89 4.13
C ILE A 16 -5.73 9.66 3.56
N GLY A 17 -4.41 9.73 3.34
CA GLY A 17 -3.61 8.62 2.86
C GLY A 17 -3.73 7.39 3.74
N ASN A 18 -3.65 7.55 5.07
CA ASN A 18 -3.83 6.44 6.01
C ASN A 18 -5.20 5.78 5.86
N ALA A 19 -6.28 6.56 5.83
CA ALA A 19 -7.63 6.02 5.65
C ALA A 19 -7.81 5.31 4.29
N CYS A 20 -7.24 5.87 3.21
CA CYS A 20 -7.29 5.26 1.89
C CYS A 20 -6.54 3.93 1.85
N TRP A 21 -5.34 3.85 2.42
CA TRP A 21 -4.55 2.62 2.41
C TRP A 21 -5.13 1.55 3.35
N GLU A 22 -5.76 1.93 4.46
CA GLU A 22 -6.55 1.00 5.27
C GLU A 22 -7.67 0.36 4.44
N LEU A 23 -8.43 1.18 3.70
CA LEU A 23 -9.49 0.68 2.82
C LEU A 23 -8.94 -0.22 1.71
N TYR A 24 -7.86 0.16 1.03
CA TYR A 24 -7.25 -0.68 -0.01
C TYR A 24 -6.79 -2.03 0.52
N CYS A 25 -6.19 -2.06 1.72
CA CYS A 25 -5.83 -3.31 2.38
C CYS A 25 -7.07 -4.19 2.64
N LEU A 26 -8.16 -3.61 3.13
CA LEU A 26 -9.42 -4.34 3.36
C LEU A 26 -10.03 -4.88 2.06
N GLU A 27 -10.09 -4.06 1.01
CA GLU A 27 -10.65 -4.43 -0.29
C GLU A 27 -9.86 -5.56 -0.96
N HIS A 28 -8.55 -5.57 -0.79
CA HIS A 28 -7.66 -6.58 -1.35
C HIS A 28 -7.34 -7.74 -0.40
N GLY A 29 -7.86 -7.74 0.83
CA GLY A 29 -7.59 -8.81 1.81
C GLY A 29 -6.13 -8.85 2.28
N ILE A 30 -5.44 -7.71 2.22
CA ILE A 30 -4.08 -7.54 2.72
C ILE A 30 -4.17 -7.22 4.21
N GLN A 31 -3.48 -8.00 5.03
CA GLN A 31 -3.40 -7.81 6.47
C GLN A 31 -2.50 -6.62 6.84
N PRO A 32 -2.60 -6.08 8.07
CA PRO A 32 -1.76 -4.95 8.49
C PRO A 32 -0.25 -5.21 8.46
N ASP A 33 0.17 -6.48 8.52
CA ASP A 33 1.58 -6.87 8.36
C ASP A 33 2.04 -6.95 6.89
N GLY A 34 1.10 -6.79 5.96
CA GLY A 34 1.25 -6.85 4.50
C GLY A 34 1.09 -8.24 3.92
N GLN A 35 0.69 -9.25 4.70
CA GLN A 35 0.41 -10.60 4.19
C GLN A 35 -0.96 -10.65 3.50
N MET A 36 -1.05 -11.41 2.42
CA MET A 36 -2.32 -11.66 1.72
C MET A 36 -2.52 -13.17 1.59
N PRO A 37 -3.12 -13.85 2.60
CA PRO A 37 -3.21 -15.31 2.62
C PRO A 37 -4.00 -15.92 1.46
N SER A 38 -4.85 -15.12 0.81
CA SER A 38 -5.59 -15.50 -0.39
C SER A 38 -4.73 -15.52 -1.65
N ASP A 39 -3.64 -14.76 -1.68
CA ASP A 39 -2.69 -14.76 -2.78
C ASP A 39 -1.80 -16.01 -2.69
N LYS A 40 -1.90 -16.85 -3.71
CA LYS A 40 -1.12 -18.09 -3.84
C LYS A 40 0.04 -17.94 -4.82
N THR A 41 0.18 -16.77 -5.42
CA THR A 41 1.14 -16.48 -6.48
C THR A 41 2.26 -15.58 -5.98
N ILE A 42 3.01 -16.08 -5.00
CA ILE A 42 4.19 -15.38 -4.46
C ILE A 42 5.15 -15.06 -5.62
N GLY A 43 5.39 -13.78 -5.87
CA GLY A 43 6.31 -13.27 -6.88
C GLY A 43 5.83 -13.38 -8.32
N GLY A 44 4.53 -13.55 -8.59
CA GLY A 44 4.07 -13.91 -9.94
C GLY A 44 2.65 -13.55 -10.37
N GLY A 45 1.88 -12.77 -9.60
CA GLY A 45 0.54 -12.33 -10.01
C GLY A 45 0.55 -11.06 -10.88
N ASP A 46 0.02 -11.10 -12.10
CA ASP A 46 -0.24 -9.90 -12.93
C ASP A 46 -1.58 -9.23 -12.51
N ASP A 47 -1.91 -9.28 -11.22
CA ASP A 47 -3.17 -8.82 -10.66
C ASP A 47 -3.23 -7.29 -10.62
N SER A 48 -4.41 -6.73 -10.87
CA SER A 48 -4.62 -5.29 -11.02
C SER A 48 -4.15 -4.45 -9.82
N PHE A 49 -4.12 -5.02 -8.61
CA PHE A 49 -3.67 -4.34 -7.40
C PHE A 49 -2.15 -4.11 -7.33
N ASN A 50 -1.33 -4.86 -8.09
CA ASN A 50 0.12 -4.64 -8.16
C ASN A 50 0.49 -3.31 -8.86
N THR A 51 -0.50 -2.64 -9.45
CA THR A 51 -0.43 -1.21 -9.81
C THR A 51 -0.09 -0.33 -8.59
N PHE A 52 -0.65 -0.64 -7.43
CA PHE A 52 -0.57 0.14 -6.19
C PHE A 52 0.33 -0.50 -5.12
N PHE A 53 0.51 -1.82 -5.16
CA PHE A 53 1.39 -2.55 -4.24
C PHE A 53 2.61 -3.13 -4.97
N SER A 54 3.75 -3.21 -4.29
CA SER A 54 4.86 -4.06 -4.67
C SER A 54 4.90 -5.30 -3.78
N GLU A 55 5.39 -6.40 -4.31
CA GLU A 55 5.57 -7.63 -3.55
C GLU A 55 7.05 -7.83 -3.22
N THR A 56 7.33 -8.21 -1.97
CA THR A 56 8.66 -8.64 -1.56
C THR A 56 8.82 -10.15 -1.73
N GLY A 57 10.06 -10.66 -1.76
CA GLY A 57 10.30 -12.11 -1.79
C GLY A 57 9.80 -12.89 -0.57
N ALA A 58 9.33 -12.20 0.49
CA ALA A 58 8.67 -12.80 1.65
C ALA A 58 7.14 -12.80 1.56
N GLY A 59 6.56 -12.48 0.39
CA GLY A 59 5.11 -12.42 0.15
C GLY A 59 4.44 -11.17 0.73
N LYS A 60 5.22 -10.19 1.24
CA LYS A 60 4.67 -8.94 1.77
C LYS A 60 4.30 -7.99 0.64
N HIS A 61 3.06 -7.52 0.68
CA HIS A 61 2.52 -6.46 -0.16
C HIS A 61 2.80 -5.10 0.48
N VAL A 62 3.52 -4.23 -0.24
CA VAL A 62 3.99 -2.94 0.24
C VAL A 62 3.35 -1.83 -0.60
N PRO A 63 2.64 -0.87 0.01
CA PRO A 63 2.11 0.29 -0.70
C PRO A 63 3.18 1.06 -1.47
N ARG A 64 2.90 1.43 -2.71
CA ARG A 64 3.70 2.38 -3.49
C ARG A 64 3.33 3.81 -3.09
N ALA A 65 3.57 4.13 -1.82
CA ALA A 65 3.17 5.39 -1.20
C ALA A 65 4.36 6.13 -0.59
N VAL A 66 4.33 7.45 -0.69
CA VAL A 66 5.25 8.34 0.01
C VAL A 66 4.43 9.31 0.86
N PHE A 67 4.75 9.39 2.14
CA PHE A 67 4.16 10.33 3.09
C PHE A 67 5.21 11.37 3.47
N VAL A 68 4.85 12.64 3.35
CA VAL A 68 5.75 13.76 3.64
C VAL A 68 5.02 14.78 4.50
N ASP A 69 5.58 15.08 5.66
CA ASP A 69 5.15 16.19 6.50
C ASP A 69 6.39 16.93 7.04
N LEU A 70 6.25 18.23 7.31
CA LEU A 70 7.30 19.05 7.92
C LEU A 70 7.23 19.01 9.45
N GLU A 71 6.20 18.39 10.01
CA GLU A 71 6.02 18.15 11.45
C GLU A 71 5.86 16.65 11.74
N PRO A 72 6.49 16.11 12.80
CA PRO A 72 6.53 14.67 13.05
C PRO A 72 5.25 14.11 13.72
N THR A 73 4.24 14.93 13.97
CA THR A 73 3.06 14.56 14.76
C THR A 73 2.07 13.68 14.01
N VAL A 74 2.18 13.59 12.67
CA VAL A 74 1.17 12.97 11.81
C VAL A 74 1.72 11.79 10.98
N VAL A 75 3.05 11.67 10.81
CA VAL A 75 3.73 10.60 10.05
C VAL A 75 4.15 9.44 10.94
#